data_AF-A0A9D4CIQ6-F1
#
_entry.id   AF-A0A9D4CIQ6-F1
#
_cell.length_a   1.000
_cell.length_b   1.000
_cell.length_c   1.000
_cell.angle_alpha   90.00
_cell.angle_beta   90.00
_cell.angle_gamma   90.00
#
_symmetry.space_group_name_H-M   'P 1'
#
loop_
_entity.id
_entity.type
_entity.pdbx_description
1 polymer ?
#
loop_
_entity_poly.entity_id
_entity_poly.type
_entity_poly.pdbx_seq_one_letter_code
_entity_poly.pdbx_strand_id
1 'polypeptide(L)'
;MLLLLLLLLLLLLLLLLLLLLLLLLLLLLLLLLLLLLLLLPLLLLLLLLLLLLLLLLLLLVLLLLVLLPPPPPPPPPPPPRLLLLLLLLLPLLLLLLPLLLLLLLLPLLLLLRLLLRLLLLLLLLLLRLLLLLLLLLLLLLLLLLLLLLLLLLLLLLLQLLLLLLLLLLLLLLLLLLLLLLLLHHHHHHHHYHSQ
;
A
#
# COMPACT_ATOMS: atom_id res chain seq x y z
N MET A 1 -31.24 -7.06 -23.01
CA MET A 1 -30.65 -5.80 -22.51
C MET A 1 -30.20 -5.91 -21.05
N LEU A 2 -31.06 -6.30 -20.09
CA LEU A 2 -30.71 -6.37 -18.67
C LEU A 2 -29.56 -7.34 -18.33
N LEU A 3 -29.55 -8.54 -18.93
CA LEU A 3 -28.45 -9.50 -18.77
C LEU A 3 -27.09 -8.94 -19.23
N LEU A 4 -27.08 -8.24 -20.37
CA LEU A 4 -25.88 -7.61 -20.94
C LEU A 4 -25.34 -6.52 -19.99
N LEU A 5 -26.23 -5.72 -19.42
CA LEU A 5 -25.87 -4.66 -18.48
C LEU A 5 -25.32 -5.22 -17.16
N LEU A 6 -25.90 -6.30 -16.64
CA LEU A 6 -25.41 -6.99 -15.45
C LEU A 6 -24.04 -7.63 -15.69
N LEU A 7 -23.82 -8.25 -16.86
CA LEU A 7 -22.54 -8.82 -17.25
C LEU A 7 -21.45 -7.75 -17.41
N LEU A 8 -21.79 -6.60 -18.00
CA LEU A 8 -20.90 -5.45 -18.09
C LEU A 8 -20.51 -4.92 -16.71
N LEU A 9 -21.48 -4.79 -15.79
CA LEU A 9 -21.25 -4.35 -14.41
C LEU A 9 -20.31 -5.31 -13.66
N LEU A 10 -20.54 -6.61 -13.78
CA LEU A 10 -19.71 -7.64 -13.16
C LEU A 10 -18.27 -7.60 -13.70
N LEU A 11 -18.11 -7.47 -15.02
CA LEU A 11 -16.80 -7.36 -15.66
C LEU A 11 -16.04 -6.12 -15.18
N LEU A 12 -16.74 -4.97 -15.09
CA LEU A 12 -16.17 -3.72 -14.58
C LEU A 12 -15.70 -3.87 -13.13
N LEU A 13 -16.52 -4.49 -12.28
CA LEU A 13 -16.18 -4.76 -10.88
C LEU A 13 -14.95 -5.67 -10.74
N LEU A 14 -14.89 -6.73 -11.54
CA LEU A 14 -13.76 -7.66 -11.56
C LEU A 14 -12.46 -6.96 -12.01
N LEU A 15 -12.53 -6.15 -13.07
CA LEU A 15 -11.40 -5.38 -13.57
C LEU A 15 -10.89 -4.39 -12.52
N LEU A 16 -11.80 -3.70 -11.83
CA LEU A 16 -11.47 -2.78 -10.74
C LEU A 16 -10.76 -3.50 -9.59
N LEU A 17 -11.28 -4.66 -9.17
CA LEU A 17 -10.69 -5.46 -8.11
C LEU A 17 -9.28 -5.93 -8.48
N LEU A 18 -9.09 -6.39 -9.72
CA LEU A 18 -7.78 -6.82 -10.23
C LEU A 18 -6.78 -5.65 -10.24
N LEU A 19 -7.21 -4.48 -10.72
CA LEU A 19 -6.38 -3.27 -10.74
C LEU A 19 -5.97 -2.87 -9.32
N LEU A 20 -6.90 -2.93 -8.37
CA LEU A 20 -6.64 -2.63 -6.97
C LEU A 20 -5.61 -3.59 -6.36
N LEU A 21 -5.78 -4.89 -6.60
CA LEU A 21 -4.84 -5.91 -6.13
C LEU A 21 -3.43 -5.69 -6.71
N LEU A 22 -3.34 -5.39 -8.01
CA LEU A 22 -2.07 -5.09 -8.66
C LEU A 22 -1.39 -3.85 -8.07
N LEU A 23 -2.16 -2.79 -7.81
CA LEU A 23 -1.64 -1.58 -7.20
C LEU A 23 -1.13 -1.83 -5.77
N LEU A 24 -1.87 -2.62 -4.98
CA LEU A 24 -1.46 -2.99 -3.62
C LEU A 24 -0.16 -3.81 -3.65
N LEU A 25 -0.05 -4.78 -4.56
CA LEU A 25 1.15 -5.60 -4.73
C LEU A 25 2.36 -4.74 -5.12
N LEU A 26 2.17 -3.81 -6.07
CA LEU A 26 3.21 -2.89 -6.50
C LEU A 26 3.69 -2.00 -5.34
N LEU A 27 2.75 -1.49 -4.54
CA LEU A 27 3.05 -0.67 -3.37
C LEU A 27 3.86 -1.46 -2.32
N LEU A 28 3.47 -2.72 -2.07
CA LEU A 28 4.18 -3.60 -1.15
C LEU A 28 5.61 -3.88 -1.65
N LEU A 29 5.78 -4.17 -2.95
CA LEU A 29 7.08 -4.41 -3.56
C LEU A 29 7.98 -3.17 -3.45
N LEU A 30 7.44 -1.99 -3.75
CA LEU A 30 8.15 -0.72 -3.63
C LEU A 30 8.61 -0.49 -2.18
N LEU A 31 7.74 -0.75 -1.20
CA LEU A 31 8.06 -0.61 0.21
C LEU A 31 9.20 -1.55 0.62
N LEU A 32 9.15 -2.81 0.19
CA LEU A 32 10.19 -3.80 0.47
C LEU A 32 11.54 -3.38 -0.14
N LEU A 33 11.53 -2.94 -1.40
CA LEU A 33 12.73 -2.47 -2.10
C LEU A 33 13.34 -1.27 -1.38
N LEU A 34 12.52 -0.30 -0.97
CA LEU A 34 12.98 0.87 -0.24
C LEU A 34 13.58 0.49 1.12
N LEU A 35 12.93 -0.41 1.85
CA LEU A 35 13.44 -0.92 3.13
C LEU A 35 14.82 -1.57 2.94
N LEU A 36 14.97 -2.42 1.92
CA LEU A 36 16.24 -3.06 1.59
C LEU A 36 17.31 -2.03 1.26
N LEU A 37 16.99 -1.05 0.42
CA LEU A 37 17.91 0.01 0.02
C LEU A 37 18.40 0.82 1.24
N LEU A 38 17.51 1.04 2.21
CA LEU A 38 17.81 1.78 3.43
C LEU A 38 18.61 0.95 4.46
N LEU A 39 18.39 -0.36 4.52
CA LEU A 39 19.16 -1.27 5.39
C LEU A 39 20.55 -1.60 4.84
N LEU A 40 20.72 -1.62 3.52
CA LEU A 40 21.99 -1.96 2.88
C LEU A 40 23.19 -1.11 3.35
N PRO A 41 23.13 0.24 3.38
CA PRO A 41 24.26 1.05 3.83
C PRO A 41 24.57 0.84 5.33
N LEU A 42 23.56 0.57 6.15
CA LEU A 42 23.76 0.23 7.56
C LEU A 42 24.53 -1.09 7.71
N LEU A 43 24.16 -2.10 6.94
CA LEU A 43 24.83 -3.40 6.96
C LEU A 43 26.28 -3.28 6.46
N LEU A 44 26.52 -2.51 5.40
CA LEU A 44 27.87 -2.24 4.90
C LEU A 44 28.72 -1.47 5.92
N LEU A 45 28.15 -0.48 6.60
CA LEU A 45 28.85 0.27 7.63
C LEU A 45 29.20 -0.61 8.83
N LEU A 46 28.28 -1.48 9.26
CA LEU A 46 28.54 -2.44 10.33
C LEU A 46 29.67 -3.39 9.95
N LEU A 47 29.66 -3.92 8.72
CA LEU A 47 30.71 -4.81 8.22
C LEU A 47 32.07 -4.10 8.21
N LEU A 48 32.13 -2.86 7.70
CA LEU A 48 33.34 -2.07 7.66
C LEU A 48 33.90 -1.79 9.06
N LEU A 49 33.02 -1.48 10.01
CA LEU A 49 33.41 -1.27 11.41
C LEU A 49 33.99 -2.54 12.03
N LEU A 50 33.37 -3.69 11.78
CA LEU A 50 33.87 -4.98 12.27
C LEU A 50 35.23 -5.32 11.67
N LEU A 51 35.42 -5.07 10.37
CA LEU A 51 36.70 -5.26 9.70
C LEU A 51 37.78 -4.35 10.28
N LEU A 52 37.47 -3.07 10.53
CA LEU A 52 38.41 -2.13 11.13
C LEU A 52 38.79 -2.54 12.57
N LEU A 53 37.83 -3.01 13.35
CA LEU A 53 38.09 -3.56 14.69
C LEU A 53 39.01 -4.78 14.61
N LEU A 54 38.76 -5.70 13.68
CA LEU A 54 39.60 -6.88 13.47
C LEU A 54 41.03 -6.49 13.09
N LEU A 55 41.18 -5.52 12.18
CA LEU A 55 42.48 -5.03 11.76
C LEU A 55 43.22 -4.34 12.91
N LEU A 56 42.52 -3.57 13.74
CA LEU A 56 43.10 -2.96 14.93
C LEU A 56 43.54 -4.02 15.95
N LEU A 57 42.73 -5.06 16.16
CA LEU A 57 43.09 -6.20 17.02
C LEU A 57 44.31 -6.94 16.46
N LEU A 58 44.36 -7.19 15.14
CA LEU A 58 45.50 -7.81 14.49
C LEU A 58 46.76 -6.96 14.66
N LEU A 59 46.66 -5.65 14.45
CA LEU A 59 47.78 -4.72 14.66
C LEU A 59 48.24 -4.73 16.12
N LEU A 60 47.31 -4.76 17.08
CA LEU A 60 47.64 -4.88 18.50
C LEU A 60 48.36 -6.20 18.80
N VAL A 61 47.90 -7.33 18.24
CA VAL A 61 48.55 -8.63 18.37
C VAL A 61 49.94 -8.61 17.73
N LEU A 62 50.09 -8.00 16.55
CA LEU A 62 51.36 -7.92 15.84
C LEU A 62 52.34 -6.99 16.56
N LEU A 63 51.86 -5.89 17.12
CA LEU A 63 52.64 -5.02 18.01
C LEU A 63 53.07 -5.79 19.27
N LEU A 64 52.16 -6.55 19.89
CA LEU A 64 52.49 -7.46 20.99
C LEU A 64 53.54 -8.50 20.59
N LEU A 65 53.44 -9.05 19.37
CA LEU A 65 54.37 -10.06 18.85
C LEU A 65 55.74 -9.46 18.54
N VAL A 66 55.80 -8.22 18.06
CA VAL A 66 57.03 -7.45 17.84
C VAL A 66 57.64 -7.00 19.17
N LEU A 67 56.83 -6.73 20.18
CA LEU A 67 57.29 -6.49 21.55
C LEU A 67 57.60 -7.80 22.32
N LEU A 68 57.21 -8.98 21.80
CA LEU A 68 57.58 -10.28 22.35
C LEU A 68 58.93 -10.72 21.74
N PRO A 69 60.01 -10.84 22.51
CA PRO A 69 61.30 -11.27 21.98
C PRO A 69 61.30 -12.78 21.67
N PRO A 70 62.12 -13.27 20.71
CA PRO A 70 62.36 -14.71 20.55
C PRO A 70 63.01 -15.28 21.83
N PRO A 71 62.73 -16.54 22.20
CA PRO A 71 63.43 -17.17 23.33
C PRO A 71 64.81 -17.68 22.86
N PRO A 72 65.82 -17.90 23.72
CA PRO A 72 66.46 -17.15 24.83
C PRO A 72 67.96 -16.84 24.47
N PRO A 73 68.77 -16.04 25.21
CA PRO A 73 69.18 -16.21 26.61
C PRO A 73 68.59 -15.11 27.51
N PRO A 74 68.72 -15.18 28.86
CA PRO A 74 68.16 -14.14 29.74
C PRO A 74 68.66 -12.75 29.31
N PRO A 75 67.75 -11.87 28.87
CA PRO A 75 68.13 -10.53 28.45
C PRO A 75 68.38 -9.66 29.70
N PRO A 76 69.21 -8.60 29.60
CA PRO A 76 69.32 -7.63 30.69
C PRO A 76 67.94 -6.99 30.95
N PRO A 77 67.63 -6.58 32.20
CA PRO A 77 66.30 -6.07 32.54
C PRO A 77 65.90 -4.89 31.65
N PRO A 78 64.62 -4.78 31.24
CA PRO A 78 64.16 -3.66 30.42
C PRO A 78 64.42 -2.36 31.17
N PRO A 79 64.90 -1.30 30.49
CA PRO A 79 65.27 -0.07 31.17
C PRO A 79 64.02 0.50 31.87
N PRO A 80 64.09 0.79 33.18
CA PRO A 80 62.90 1.13 34.00
C PRO A 80 62.12 2.34 33.47
N ARG A 81 62.77 3.18 32.66
CA ARG A 81 62.14 4.32 31.99
C ARG A 81 61.06 3.92 30.98
N LEU A 82 61.22 2.80 30.27
CA LEU A 82 60.20 2.36 29.31
C LEU A 82 58.98 1.78 30.01
N LEU A 83 59.18 1.04 31.11
CA LEU A 83 58.08 0.53 31.93
C LEU A 83 57.29 1.67 32.58
N LEU A 84 57.97 2.73 33.06
CA LEU A 84 57.30 3.91 33.59
C LEU A 84 56.52 4.67 32.52
N LEU A 85 57.06 4.82 31.31
CA LEU A 85 56.34 5.45 30.20
C LEU A 85 55.09 4.66 29.82
N LEU A 86 55.18 3.34 29.80
CA LEU A 86 54.05 2.49 29.45
C LEU A 86 52.98 2.49 30.54
N LEU A 87 53.38 2.47 31.82
CA LEU A 87 52.47 2.60 32.96
C LEU A 87 51.76 3.95 32.96
N LEU A 88 52.43 5.03 32.52
CA LEU A 88 51.85 6.38 32.48
C LEU A 88 50.94 6.58 31.26
N LEU A 89 51.24 5.94 30.12
CA LEU A 89 50.39 5.98 28.94
C LEU A 89 49.14 5.09 29.05
N LEU A 90 49.22 3.98 29.80
CA LEU A 90 48.12 3.04 29.93
C LEU A 90 46.80 3.66 30.44
N PRO A 91 46.75 4.45 31.54
CA PRO A 91 45.51 5.08 31.99
C PRO A 91 44.98 6.13 30.98
N LEU A 92 45.88 6.80 30.26
CA LEU A 92 45.48 7.76 29.22
C LEU A 92 44.82 7.04 28.03
N LEU A 93 45.38 5.90 27.61
CA LEU A 93 44.77 5.06 26.57
C LEU A 93 43.43 4.47 27.04
N LEU A 94 43.34 4.02 28.30
CA LEU A 94 42.09 3.53 28.88
C LEU A 94 41.01 4.61 28.95
N LEU A 95 41.37 5.88 29.12
CA LEU A 95 40.42 7.00 29.12
C LEU A 95 40.05 7.44 27.70
N LEU A 96 41.00 7.39 26.76
CA LEU A 96 40.74 7.74 25.36
C LEU A 96 39.86 6.70 24.66
N LEU A 97 40.00 5.42 24.98
CA LEU A 97 39.24 4.35 24.35
C LEU A 97 37.70 4.55 24.43
N PRO A 98 37.07 4.78 25.59
CA PRO A 98 35.62 5.01 25.67
C PRO A 98 35.20 6.31 24.99
N LEU A 99 36.06 7.33 24.96
CA LEU A 99 35.77 8.61 24.31
C LEU A 99 35.79 8.45 22.78
N LEU A 100 36.73 7.68 22.24
CA LEU A 100 36.81 7.33 20.82
C LEU A 100 35.62 6.44 20.42
N LEU A 101 35.25 5.48 21.27
CA LEU A 101 34.07 4.65 21.07
C LEU A 101 32.78 5.49 21.08
N LEU A 102 32.65 6.45 22.00
CA LEU A 102 31.51 7.36 22.05
C LEU A 102 31.47 8.27 20.82
N LEU A 103 32.62 8.82 20.41
CA LEU A 103 32.74 9.64 19.20
C LEU A 103 32.29 8.86 17.96
N LEU A 104 32.56 7.55 17.92
CA LEU A 104 32.17 6.69 16.82
C LEU A 104 30.70 6.24 16.92
N LEU A 105 30.15 6.00 18.12
CA LEU A 105 28.76 5.60 18.30
C LEU A 105 27.77 6.76 18.14
N LEU A 106 28.16 7.99 18.49
CA LEU A 106 27.30 9.16 18.40
C LEU A 106 26.73 9.39 16.98
N PRO A 107 27.53 9.40 15.89
CA PRO A 107 26.99 9.55 14.53
C PRO A 107 26.10 8.36 14.14
N LEU A 108 26.40 7.14 14.61
CA LEU A 108 25.56 5.97 14.38
C LEU A 108 24.17 6.12 15.03
N LEU A 109 24.12 6.58 16.27
CA LEU A 109 22.87 6.81 17.00
C LEU A 109 22.05 7.94 16.37
N LEU A 110 22.71 9.02 15.92
CA LEU A 110 22.04 10.10 15.20
C LEU A 110 21.46 9.63 13.86
N LEU A 111 22.23 8.83 13.11
CA LEU A 111 21.76 8.23 11.86
C LEU A 111 20.58 7.29 12.11
N LEU A 112 20.66 6.42 13.12
CA LEU A 112 19.57 5.52 13.49
C LEU A 112 18.30 6.32 13.87
N ARG A 113 18.44 7.39 14.63
CA ARG A 113 17.31 8.25 15.01
C ARG A 113 16.67 8.93 13.79
N LEU A 114 17.49 9.44 12.87
CA LEU A 114 17.00 10.05 11.63
C LEU A 114 16.28 9.01 10.76
N LEU A 115 16.86 7.82 10.64
CA LEU A 115 16.29 6.71 9.90
C LEU A 115 14.95 6.26 10.47
N LEU A 116 14.84 6.15 11.80
CA LEU A 116 13.59 5.80 12.47
C LEU A 116 12.51 6.88 12.25
N ARG A 117 12.89 8.16 12.27
CA ARG A 117 11.95 9.26 11.95
C ARG A 117 11.49 9.20 10.51
N LEU A 118 12.39 8.97 9.55
CA LEU A 118 12.03 8.83 8.15
C LEU A 118 11.11 7.62 7.93
N LEU A 119 11.40 6.49 8.57
CA LEU A 119 10.57 5.30 8.51
C LEU A 119 9.16 5.56 9.07
N LEU A 120 9.06 6.27 10.20
CA LEU A 120 7.76 6.64 10.77
C LEU A 120 6.98 7.61 9.87
N LEU A 121 7.64 8.61 9.30
CA LEU A 121 7.02 9.53 8.34
C LEU A 121 6.51 8.80 7.10
N LEU A 122 7.30 7.87 6.59
CA LEU A 122 6.94 7.04 5.45
C LEU A 122 5.75 6.14 5.77
N LEU A 123 5.75 5.50 6.95
CA LEU A 123 4.64 4.67 7.42
C LEU A 123 3.35 5.50 7.52
N LEU A 124 3.43 6.71 8.08
CA LEU A 124 2.28 7.61 8.19
C LEU A 124 1.77 8.06 6.83
N LEU A 125 2.66 8.36 5.89
CA LEU A 125 2.31 8.70 4.51
C LEU A 125 1.63 7.52 3.80
N LEU A 126 2.15 6.30 3.97
CA LEU A 126 1.57 5.07 3.44
C LEU A 126 0.16 4.85 4.00
N LEU A 127 -0.01 4.97 5.32
CA LEU A 127 -1.31 4.84 5.98
C LEU A 127 -2.31 5.86 5.44
N ARG A 128 -1.90 7.12 5.28
CA ARG A 128 -2.74 8.18 4.71
C ARG A 128 -3.15 7.87 3.27
N LEU A 129 -2.22 7.39 2.44
CA LEU A 129 -2.51 7.00 1.06
C LEU A 129 -3.48 5.82 1.01
N LEU A 130 -3.29 4.81 1.86
CA LEU A 130 -4.19 3.66 1.97
C LEU A 130 -5.60 4.10 2.40
N LEU A 131 -5.71 5.02 3.36
CA LEU A 131 -7.00 5.55 3.80
C LEU A 131 -7.70 6.34 2.69
N LEU A 132 -6.96 7.17 1.94
CA LEU A 132 -7.51 7.89 0.79
C LEU A 132 -8.00 6.95 -0.30
N LEU A 133 -7.24 5.88 -0.59
CA LEU A 133 -7.63 4.87 -1.55
C LEU A 133 -8.89 4.10 -1.11
N LEU A 134 -9.00 3.76 0.19
CA LEU A 134 -10.19 3.13 0.75
C LEU A 134 -11.41 4.05 0.63
N LEU A 135 -11.25 5.34 0.93
CA LEU A 135 -12.31 6.33 0.82
C LEU A 135 -12.76 6.51 -0.64
N LEU A 136 -11.82 6.55 -1.59
CA LEU A 136 -12.12 6.61 -3.01
C LEU A 136 -12.93 5.38 -3.46
N LEU A 137 -12.52 4.18 -3.03
CA LEU A 137 -13.22 2.94 -3.33
C LEU A 137 -14.65 2.95 -2.79
N LEU A 138 -14.83 3.41 -1.54
CA LEU A 138 -16.15 3.53 -0.93
C LEU A 138 -17.04 4.51 -1.69
N LEU A 139 -16.50 5.67 -2.09
CA LEU A 139 -17.22 6.67 -2.89
C LEU A 139 -17.65 6.09 -4.24
N LEU A 140 -16.75 5.38 -4.93
CA LEU A 140 -17.04 4.73 -6.20
C LEU A 140 -18.15 3.69 -6.06
N LEU A 141 -18.09 2.86 -5.01
CA LEU A 141 -19.12 1.86 -4.71
C LEU A 141 -20.48 2.52 -4.45
N LEU A 142 -20.50 3.61 -3.68
CA LEU A 142 -21.72 4.38 -3.41
C LEU A 142 -22.32 4.96 -4.69
N LEU A 143 -21.47 5.54 -5.57
CA LEU A 143 -21.90 6.07 -6.86
C LEU A 143 -22.49 4.98 -7.74
N LEU A 144 -21.85 3.80 -7.78
CA LEU A 144 -22.32 2.65 -8.54
C LEU A 144 -23.70 2.18 -8.04
N LEU A 145 -23.87 2.10 -6.72
CA LEU A 145 -25.13 1.73 -6.09
C LEU A 145 -26.24 2.74 -6.42
N LEU A 146 -25.94 4.04 -6.35
CA LEU A 146 -26.87 5.11 -6.71
C LEU A 146 -27.30 5.03 -8.17
N LEU A 147 -26.33 4.80 -9.08
CA LEU A 147 -26.61 4.62 -10.50
C LEU A 147 -27.52 3.41 -10.76
N LEU A 148 -27.24 2.29 -10.10
CA LEU A 148 -28.05 1.08 -10.20
C LEU A 148 -29.49 1.32 -9.70
N LEU A 149 -29.64 2.01 -8.57
CA LEU A 149 -30.94 2.40 -8.00
C LEU A 149 -31.72 3.29 -8.97
N LEU A 150 -31.07 4.30 -9.54
CA LEU A 150 -31.66 5.21 -10.52
C LEU A 150 -32.12 4.45 -11.78
N LEU A 151 -31.29 3.54 -12.29
CA LEU A 151 -31.63 2.72 -13.43
C LEU A 151 -32.85 1.83 -13.15
N LEU A 152 -32.89 1.19 -11.98
CA LEU A 152 -34.02 0.37 -11.54
C LEU A 152 -35.31 1.20 -11.48
N LEU A 153 -35.25 2.39 -10.86
CA LEU A 153 -36.36 3.32 -10.76
C LEU A 153 -36.88 3.72 -12.15
N LEU A 154 -35.96 4.07 -13.06
CA LEU A 154 -36.29 4.43 -14.44
C LEU A 154 -36.98 3.28 -15.19
N LEU A 155 -36.47 2.06 -15.05
CA LEU A 155 -37.06 0.87 -15.67
C LEU A 155 -38.47 0.60 -15.13
N LEU A 156 -38.67 0.73 -13.82
CA LEU A 156 -40.00 0.59 -13.19
C LEU A 156 -40.98 1.63 -13.71
N LEU A 157 -40.55 2.90 -13.80
CA LEU A 157 -41.36 3.99 -14.31
C LEU A 157 -41.72 3.80 -15.79
N LEU A 158 -40.77 3.38 -16.62
CA LEU A 158 -40.99 3.05 -18.03
C LEU A 158 -42.01 1.92 -18.18
N GLN A 159 -41.86 0.86 -17.38
CA GLN A 159 -42.77 -0.29 -17.41
C GLN A 159 -44.19 0.10 -16.99
N LEU A 160 -44.33 0.91 -15.93
CA LEU A 160 -45.62 1.44 -15.49
C LEU A 160 -46.28 2.30 -16.57
N LEU A 161 -45.52 3.19 -17.21
CA LEU A 161 -46.00 4.04 -18.30
C LEU A 161 -46.48 3.21 -19.49
N LEU A 162 -45.73 2.18 -19.88
CA LEU A 162 -46.09 1.29 -20.97
C LEU A 162 -47.36 0.51 -20.67
N LEU A 163 -47.51 -0.01 -19.45
CA LEU A 163 -48.72 -0.69 -18.98
C LEU A 163 -49.94 0.24 -19.02
N LEU A 164 -49.78 1.48 -18.54
CA LEU A 164 -50.83 2.49 -18.55
C LEU A 164 -51.28 2.83 -19.98
N LEU A 165 -50.32 3.03 -20.89
CA LEU A 165 -50.59 3.34 -22.29
C LEU A 165 -51.28 2.17 -23.01
N LEU A 166 -50.84 0.93 -22.75
CA LEU A 166 -51.48 -0.27 -23.29
C LEU A 166 -52.92 -0.42 -22.79
N LEU A 167 -53.15 -0.21 -21.49
CA LEU A 167 -54.47 -0.25 -20.89
C LEU A 167 -55.40 0.81 -21.50
N LEU A 168 -54.91 2.05 -21.64
CA LEU A 168 -55.64 3.16 -22.26
C LEU A 168 -56.01 2.85 -23.71
N LEU A 169 -55.06 2.33 -24.50
CA LEU A 169 -55.28 1.94 -25.89
C LEU A 169 -56.33 0.84 -26.00
N LEU A 170 -56.24 -0.19 -25.15
CA LEU A 170 -57.18 -1.30 -25.12
C LEU A 170 -58.59 -0.85 -24.74
N LEU A 171 -58.69 0.03 -23.73
CA LEU A 171 -59.96 0.63 -23.33
C LEU A 171 -60.57 1.46 -24.45
N LEU A 172 -59.77 2.28 -25.13
CA LEU A 172 -60.21 3.10 -26.25
C LEU A 172 -60.66 2.25 -27.45
N LEU A 173 -59.93 1.18 -27.75
CA LEU A 173 -60.28 0.25 -28.83
C LEU A 173 -61.56 -0.53 -28.50
N LEU A 174 -61.72 -0.97 -27.26
CA LEU A 174 -62.93 -1.67 -26.81
C LEU A 174 -64.15 -0.74 -26.84
N LEU A 175 -63.99 0.52 -26.41
CA LEU A 175 -65.05 1.51 -26.46
C LEU A 175 -65.44 1.87 -27.91
N LEU A 176 -64.45 1.98 -28.80
CA LEU A 176 -64.67 2.19 -30.24
C LEU A 176 -65.39 0.99 -30.89
N LEU A 177 -64.97 -0.23 -30.58
CA LEU A 177 -65.60 -1.45 -31.09
C LEU A 177 -67.05 -1.58 -30.61
N LEU A 178 -67.29 -1.31 -29.33
CA LEU A 178 -68.63 -1.36 -28.74
C LEU A 178 -69.55 -0.29 -29.37
N LEU A 179 -69.03 0.91 -29.60
CA LEU A 179 -69.74 1.99 -30.30
C LEU A 179 -70.10 1.59 -31.73
N LEU A 180 -69.14 1.01 -32.47
CA LEU A 180 -69.37 0.55 -33.85
C LEU A 180 -70.39 -0.59 -33.92
N LEU A 181 -70.34 -1.55 -32.99
CA LEU A 181 -71.30 -2.65 -32.92
C LEU A 181 -72.71 -2.16 -32.57
N LEU A 182 -72.83 -1.21 -31.63
CA LEU A 182 -74.12 -0.59 -31.29
C LEU A 182 -74.71 0.17 -32.48
N LEU A 183 -73.91 0.96 -33.18
CA LEU A 183 -74.34 1.69 -34.37
C LEU A 183 -74.73 0.76 -35.52
N HIS A 184 -73.95 -0.30 -35.76
CA HIS A 184 -74.21 -1.26 -36.83
C HIS A 184 -75.45 -2.11 -36.55
N HIS A 185 -75.63 -2.58 -35.31
CA HIS A 185 -76.79 -3.37 -34.93
C HIS A 185 -78.07 -2.53 -34.97
N HIS A 186 -78.03 -1.30 -34.46
CA HIS A 186 -79.17 -0.38 -34.52
C HIS A 186 -79.54 -0.03 -35.97
N HIS A 187 -78.56 0.14 -36.86
CA HIS A 187 -78.81 0.42 -38.27
C HIS A 187 -79.41 -0.79 -39.01
N HIS A 188 -78.88 -2.00 -38.81
CA HIS A 188 -79.39 -3.20 -39.48
C HIS A 188 -80.79 -3.60 -38.98
N HIS A 189 -81.03 -3.50 -37.68
CA HIS A 189 -82.31 -3.92 -37.10
C HIS A 189 -83.46 -2.98 -37.50
N HIS A 190 -83.18 -1.67 -37.65
CA HIS A 190 -84.17 -0.73 -38.18
C HIS A 190 -84.40 -0.92 -39.68
N HIS A 191 -83.38 -1.26 -40.46
CA HIS A 191 -83.53 -1.37 -41.91
C HIS A 191 -84.23 -2.68 -42.36
N TYR A 192 -84.02 -3.80 -41.65
CA TYR A 192 -84.63 -5.09 -41.99
C TYR A 192 -86.07 -5.25 -41.51
N HIS A 193 -86.49 -4.53 -40.45
CA HIS A 193 -87.89 -4.54 -40.02
C HIS A 193 -88.75 -3.52 -40.77
N SER A 194 -88.12 -2.60 -41.51
CA SER A 194 -88.84 -1.61 -42.33
C SER A 194 -89.10 -2.05 -43.77
N GLN A 195 -88.68 -3.26 -44.16
CA GLN A 195 -88.97 -3.89 -45.46
C GLN A 195 -89.76 -5.18 -45.23
#